data_AF-A0A9W9SF84-F1
#
_entry.id   AF-A0A9W9SF84-F1
#
_cell.length_a   1.000
_cell.length_b   1.000
_cell.length_c   1.000
_cell.angle_alpha   90.00
_cell.angle_beta   90.00
_cell.angle_gamma   90.00
#
_symmetry.space_group_name_H-M   'P 1'
#
loop_
_entity.id
_entity.type
_entity.pdbx_description
1 polymer ?
#
loop_
_entity_poly.entity_id
_entity_poly.type
_entity_poly.pdbx_seq_one_letter_code
_entity_poly.pdbx_strand_id
1 'polypeptide(L)'
;MLLLLHNRPRTAPTPGYHSTTMSPLWHAQRICSISINNERRECWDPVLLASFLTAARRMTHESQQHEIMRGFERIRKVTGWDASDFLHSLQEEWGFLES
;
A
#
# COMPACT_ATOMS: atom_id res chain seq x y z
N MET A 1 -5.20 -3.83 -10.20
CA MET A 1 -4.71 -3.06 -11.38
C MET A 1 -3.51 -2.16 -11.11
N LEU A 2 -3.17 -1.84 -9.85
CA LEU A 2 -2.04 -0.96 -9.50
C LEU A 2 -0.76 -1.23 -10.32
N LEU A 3 -0.28 -2.48 -10.31
CA LEU A 3 0.96 -2.86 -11.03
C LEU A 3 0.85 -2.74 -12.54
N LEU A 4 -0.32 -3.03 -13.12
CA LEU A 4 -0.54 -2.93 -14.57
C LEU A 4 -0.55 -1.48 -15.04
N LEU A 5 -1.14 -0.58 -14.24
CA LEU A 5 -1.13 0.85 -14.54
C LEU A 5 0.26 1.45 -14.35
N HIS A 6 1.02 0.96 -13.36
CA HIS A 6 2.39 1.42 -13.11
C HIS A 6 3.36 0.96 -14.20
N ASN A 7 3.27 -0.30 -14.64
CA ASN A 7 4.13 -0.90 -15.66
C ASN A 7 3.53 -0.82 -17.06
N ARG A 8 2.60 0.11 -17.29
CA ARG A 8 1.91 0.22 -18.58
C ARG A 8 2.93 0.54 -19.68
N PRO A 9 3.03 -0.28 -20.75
CA PRO A 9 3.93 0.02 -21.84
C PRO A 9 3.46 1.29 -22.57
N ARG A 10 4.42 2.13 -22.98
CA ARG A 10 4.13 3.39 -23.69
C ARG A 10 3.35 3.18 -25.00
N THR A 11 3.46 1.99 -25.59
CA THR A 11 2.77 1.60 -26.82
C THR A 11 1.33 1.14 -26.60
N ALA A 12 0.90 0.91 -25.36
CA ALA A 12 -0.47 0.48 -25.09
C ALA A 12 -1.47 1.61 -25.40
N PRO A 13 -2.61 1.32 -26.04
CA PRO A 13 -3.67 2.28 -26.29
C PRO A 13 -4.10 2.97 -24.99
N THR A 14 -4.31 4.29 -25.04
CA THR A 14 -4.83 5.02 -23.88
C THR A 14 -6.33 4.82 -23.78
N PRO A 15 -6.83 4.09 -22.77
CA PRO A 15 -8.27 4.05 -22.53
C PRO A 15 -8.75 5.47 -22.24
N GLY A 16 -9.96 5.81 -22.69
CA GLY A 16 -10.52 7.15 -22.55
C GLY A 16 -10.36 7.70 -21.13
N TYR A 17 -9.96 8.97 -21.04
CA TYR A 17 -9.41 9.65 -19.86
C TYR A 17 -10.38 9.89 -18.66
N HIS A 18 -11.46 9.13 -18.54
CA HIS A 18 -12.57 9.47 -17.63
C HIS A 18 -12.90 8.44 -16.54
N SER A 19 -12.16 7.33 -16.44
CA SER A 19 -12.38 6.36 -15.37
C SER A 19 -11.43 6.56 -14.19
N THR A 20 -11.99 6.72 -12.98
CA THR A 20 -11.22 6.70 -11.72
C THR A 20 -10.42 5.41 -11.55
N THR A 21 -10.87 4.31 -12.15
CA THR A 21 -10.16 3.03 -12.17
C THR A 21 -8.88 3.06 -13.02
N MET A 22 -8.59 4.12 -13.76
CA MET A 22 -7.29 4.32 -14.44
C MET A 22 -6.26 5.03 -13.57
N SER A 23 -6.63 5.53 -12.39
CA SER A 23 -5.70 6.20 -11.47
C SER A 23 -4.94 5.17 -10.62
N PRO A 24 -3.59 5.09 -10.72
CA PRO A 24 -2.80 4.22 -9.86
C PRO A 24 -2.97 4.57 -8.38
N LEU A 25 -3.05 5.87 -8.05
CA LEU A 25 -3.23 6.33 -6.69
C LEU A 25 -4.57 5.86 -6.11
N TRP A 26 -5.64 5.88 -6.91
CA TRP A 26 -6.95 5.37 -6.50
C TRP A 26 -6.87 3.88 -6.11
N HIS A 27 -6.17 3.05 -6.91
CA HIS A 27 -5.96 1.64 -6.56
C HIS A 27 -5.12 1.46 -5.30
N ALA A 28 -4.06 2.25 -5.14
CA ALA A 28 -3.21 2.18 -3.95
C ALA A 28 -3.99 2.52 -2.68
N GLN A 29 -4.78 3.60 -2.70
CA GLN A 29 -5.63 3.97 -1.58
C GLN A 29 -6.65 2.88 -1.24
N ARG A 30 -7.29 2.27 -2.26
CA ARG A 30 -8.23 1.17 -2.05
C ARG A 30 -7.57 -0.05 -1.42
N ILE A 31 -6.39 -0.45 -1.89
CA ILE A 31 -5.64 -1.57 -1.30
C ILE A 31 -5.31 -1.25 0.17
N CYS A 32 -4.73 -0.08 0.46
CA CYS A 32 -4.44 0.33 1.83
C CYS A 32 -5.68 0.32 2.72
N SER A 33 -6.79 0.91 2.26
CA SER A 33 -8.04 0.94 3.01
C SER A 33 -8.61 -0.46 3.27
N ILE A 34 -8.56 -1.37 2.30
CA ILE A 34 -9.00 -2.76 2.51
C ILE A 34 -8.11 -3.44 3.55
N SER A 35 -6.79 -3.34 3.39
CA SER A 35 -5.80 -3.93 4.28
C SER A 35 -5.95 -3.46 5.73
N ILE A 36 -6.01 -2.14 5.98
CA ILE A 36 -6.10 -1.62 7.37
C ILE A 36 -7.39 -1.99 8.10
N ASN A 37 -8.46 -2.30 7.35
CA ASN A 37 -9.75 -2.71 7.91
C ASN A 37 -9.89 -4.24 8.05
N ASN A 38 -8.86 -5.03 7.69
CA ASN A 38 -8.83 -6.47 7.93
C ASN A 38 -8.36 -6.79 9.36
N GLU A 39 -9.32 -7.09 10.24
CA GLU A 39 -9.05 -7.30 11.67
C GLU A 39 -8.80 -8.77 12.06
N ARG A 40 -9.03 -9.72 11.14
CA ARG A 40 -8.96 -11.16 11.41
C ARG A 40 -7.68 -11.76 10.85
N ARG A 41 -7.05 -12.68 11.59
CA ARG A 41 -5.78 -13.33 11.21
C ARG A 41 -5.90 -14.11 9.90
N GLU A 42 -7.01 -14.82 9.73
CA GLU A 42 -7.33 -15.63 8.56
C GLU A 42 -7.54 -14.82 7.27
N CYS A 43 -7.73 -13.50 7.38
CA CYS A 43 -7.79 -12.61 6.21
C CYS A 43 -6.40 -12.23 5.70
N TRP A 44 -5.33 -12.54 6.45
CA TRP A 44 -3.96 -12.19 6.10
C TRP A 44 -3.23 -13.38 5.50
N ASP A 45 -2.71 -13.17 4.30
CA ASP A 45 -1.71 -14.00 3.66
C ASP A 45 -0.50 -13.11 3.26
N PRO A 46 0.67 -13.71 2.92
CA PRO A 46 1.84 -12.95 2.50
C PRO A 46 1.60 -12.05 1.27
N VAL A 47 0.67 -12.43 0.37
CA VAL A 47 0.34 -11.66 -0.84
C VAL A 47 -0.43 -10.39 -0.47
N LEU A 48 -1.35 -10.46 0.49
CA LEU A 48 -2.04 -9.29 1.01
C LEU A 48 -1.08 -8.33 1.70
N LEU A 49 -0.13 -8.84 2.51
CA LEU A 49 0.91 -8.01 3.13
C LEU A 49 1.79 -7.33 2.08
N ALA A 50 2.24 -8.08 1.07
CA ALA A 50 3.04 -7.52 -0.03
C ALA A 50 2.25 -6.48 -0.85
N SER A 51 0.95 -6.72 -1.08
CA SER A 51 0.06 -5.79 -1.76
C SER A 51 -0.12 -4.50 -0.95
N PHE A 52 -0.29 -4.63 0.37
CA PHE A 52 -0.37 -3.50 1.29
C PHE A 52 0.91 -2.66 1.26
N LEU A 53 2.07 -3.28 1.40
CA LEU A 53 3.38 -2.62 1.31
C LEU A 53 3.56 -1.91 -0.03
N THR A 54 3.25 -2.58 -1.14
CA THR A 54 3.37 -2.01 -2.50
C THR A 54 2.47 -0.79 -2.70
N ALA A 55 1.25 -0.83 -2.17
CA ALA A 55 0.32 0.28 -2.22
C ALA A 55 0.73 1.43 -1.29
N ALA A 56 1.24 1.12 -0.10
CA ALA A 56 1.68 2.08 0.90
C ALA A 56 2.74 3.05 0.38
N ARG A 57 3.71 2.56 -0.41
CA ARG A 57 4.75 3.37 -1.08
C ARG A 57 4.21 4.53 -1.93
N ARG A 58 2.92 4.50 -2.29
CA ARG A 58 2.28 5.55 -3.09
C ARG A 58 1.64 6.66 -2.26
N MET A 59 1.62 6.54 -0.92
CA MET A 59 1.06 7.58 -0.06
C MET A 59 2.04 8.72 0.13
N THR A 60 1.56 9.94 -0.09
CA THR A 60 2.33 11.18 0.04
C THR A 60 1.83 12.08 1.16
N HIS A 61 0.65 11.79 1.72
CA HIS A 61 0.09 12.56 2.82
C HIS A 61 0.41 11.91 4.16
N GLU A 62 0.95 12.71 5.08
CA GLU A 62 1.37 12.28 6.40
C GLU A 62 0.28 11.54 7.19
N SER A 63 -0.97 12.00 7.10
CA SER A 63 -2.11 11.34 7.76
C SER A 63 -2.34 9.91 7.25
N GLN A 64 -2.18 9.67 5.95
CA GLN A 64 -2.30 8.34 5.34
C GLN A 64 -1.13 7.44 5.75
N GLN A 65 0.07 8.00 5.79
CA GLN A 65 1.28 7.28 6.21
C GLN A 65 1.16 6.83 7.68
N HIS A 66 0.67 7.69 8.57
CA HIS A 66 0.42 7.33 9.97
C HIS A 66 -0.61 6.21 10.14
N GLU A 67 -1.70 6.22 9.38
CA GLU A 67 -2.66 5.10 9.39
C GLU A 67 -2.02 3.79 8.92
N ILE A 68 -1.15 3.86 7.91
CA ILE A 68 -0.41 2.67 7.45
C ILE A 68 0.52 2.14 8.53
N MET A 69 1.27 3.01 9.22
CA MET A 69 2.14 2.60 10.33
C MET A 69 1.34 1.89 11.44
N ARG A 70 0.17 2.43 11.81
CA ARG A 70 -0.76 1.76 12.73
C ARG A 70 -1.26 0.43 12.20
N GLY A 71 -1.49 0.34 10.89
CA GLY A 71 -1.85 -0.88 10.18
C GLY A 71 -0.81 -1.98 10.34
N PHE A 72 0.47 -1.69 10.10
CA PHE A 72 1.56 -2.65 10.30
C PHE A 72 1.64 -3.16 11.75
N GLU A 73 1.47 -2.28 12.73
CA GLU A 73 1.44 -2.69 14.14
C GLU A 73 0.25 -3.61 14.44
N ARG A 74 -0.92 -3.33 13.87
CA ARG A 74 -2.10 -4.19 14.00
C ARG A 74 -1.88 -5.56 13.35
N ILE A 75 -1.29 -5.60 12.15
CA ILE A 75 -0.94 -6.86 11.46
C ILE A 75 -0.02 -7.69 12.33
N ARG A 76 1.04 -7.09 12.90
CA ARG A 76 1.96 -7.76 13.82
C ARG A 76 1.22 -8.37 15.01
N LYS A 77 0.32 -7.62 15.65
CA LYS A 77 -0.49 -8.11 16.78
C LYS A 77 -1.40 -9.29 16.43
N VAL A 78 -2.04 -9.24 15.25
CA VAL A 78 -3.03 -10.25 14.83
C VAL A 78 -2.37 -11.51 14.25
N THR A 79 -1.26 -11.36 13.52
CA THR A 79 -0.62 -12.45 12.77
C THR A 79 0.64 -13.00 13.45
N GLY A 80 1.31 -12.19 14.25
CA GLY A 80 2.65 -12.47 14.79
C GLY A 80 3.79 -12.22 13.79
N TRP A 81 3.51 -11.70 12.60
CA TRP A 81 4.54 -11.47 11.58
C TRP A 81 5.39 -10.25 11.90
N ASP A 82 6.70 -10.42 11.74
CA ASP A 82 7.63 -9.32 11.78
C ASP A 82 7.76 -8.69 10.38
N ALA A 83 7.35 -7.43 10.29
CA ALA A 83 7.42 -6.61 9.08
C ALA A 83 8.17 -5.30 9.36
N SER A 84 9.01 -5.28 10.41
CA SER A 84 9.69 -4.07 10.88
C SER A 84 10.62 -3.50 9.82
N ASP A 85 11.37 -4.34 9.09
CA ASP A 85 12.24 -3.90 7.99
C ASP A 85 11.45 -3.24 6.84
N PHE A 86 10.26 -3.78 6.54
CA PHE A 86 9.39 -3.19 5.51
C PHE A 86 8.82 -1.85 5.95
N LEU A 87 8.45 -1.72 7.24
CA LEU A 87 7.98 -0.47 7.81
C LEU A 87 9.10 0.57 7.84
N HIS A 88 10.31 0.18 8.23
CA HIS A 88 11.49 1.04 8.21
C HIS A 88 11.77 1.58 6.80
N SER A 89 11.80 0.70 5.80
CA SER A 89 11.96 1.10 4.39
C SER A 89 10.88 2.10 3.94
N LEU A 90 9.62 1.93 4.37
CA LEU A 90 8.58 2.92 4.08
C LEU A 90 8.83 4.27 4.75
N GLN A 91 9.28 4.27 6.00
CA GLN A 91 9.60 5.51 6.73
C GLN A 91 10.77 6.27 6.09
N GLU A 92 11.79 5.56 5.61
CA GLU A 92 12.88 6.15 4.82
C GLU A 92 12.34 6.74 3.51
N GLU A 93 11.54 5.99 2.75
CA GLU A 93 10.94 6.45 1.49
C GLU A 93 10.04 7.69 1.68
N TRP A 94 9.39 7.82 2.83
CA TRP A 94 8.54 8.97 3.17
C TRP A 94 9.29 10.14 3.80
N GLY A 95 10.58 9.97 4.13
CA GLY A 95 11.39 11.02 4.77
C GLY A 95 11.10 11.22 6.27
N PHE A 96 10.56 10.22 6.97
CA PHE A 96 10.44 10.27 8.44
C PHE A 96 11.75 10.01 9.16
N LEU A 97 12.73 9.44 8.47
CA LEU A 97 14.07 9.19 8.96
C LEU A 97 15.02 10.19 8.32
N GLU A 98 14.95 11.46 8.75
CA GLU A 98 16.03 12.42 8.56
C GLU A 98 17.04 12.29 9.73
N SER A 99 18.32 12.21 9.35
CA SER A 99 19.54 12.01 10.17
C SER A 99 19.73 13.00 11.32
#